data_AF-A0A5C1NDE4-F1
#
_entry.id   AF-A0A5C1NDE4-F1
#
_cell.length_a   1.000
_cell.length_b   1.000
_cell.length_c   1.000
_cell.angle_alpha   90.00
_cell.angle_beta   90.00
_cell.angle_gamma   90.00
#
_symmetry.space_group_name_H-M   'P 1'
#
loop_
_entity.id
_entity.type
_entity.pdbx_description
1 polymer ?
#
loop_
_entity_poly.entity_id
_entity_poly.type
_entity_poly.pdbx_seq_one_letter_code
_entity_poly.pdbx_strand_id
1 'polypeptide(L)'
;MRYRFSGLSQERIASLVEISNKASLNWDKAFIRVMEAYDKPLHDWWHSHQSLTSTELSPHVKMELDECQKALHILCYTKERACPVCDAPPKYVKKGKDRRITDYVCSGCGTSYNNLTGTPFTFLHRIDAWPKFLELMVNGYHDTTLQEHFDFDKSRTELWRRAFMKFLKQDWPVLAHWAVWMWSRRRVTPTSL
;
A
#
# COMPACT_ATOMS: atom_id res chain seq x y z
N MET A 1 11.78 20.77 -6.94
CA MET A 1 11.25 20.57 -5.57
C MET A 1 10.22 19.43 -5.42
N ARG A 2 9.45 19.05 -6.46
CA ARG A 2 8.39 18.01 -6.35
C ARG A 2 8.82 16.68 -5.70
N TYR A 3 10.09 16.30 -5.87
CA TYR A 3 10.60 15.01 -5.40
C TYR A 3 11.08 15.01 -3.96
N ARG A 4 11.20 16.17 -3.29
CA ARG A 4 11.77 16.18 -1.94
C ARG A 4 10.85 15.50 -0.93
N PHE A 5 9.55 15.72 -1.09
CA PHE A 5 8.50 15.12 -0.27
C PHE A 5 8.12 13.70 -0.71
N SER A 6 8.72 13.17 -1.80
CA SER A 6 8.35 11.84 -2.31
C SER A 6 9.10 10.68 -1.64
N GLY A 7 9.97 10.97 -0.66
CA GLY A 7 10.70 9.96 0.14
C GLY A 7 11.87 9.30 -0.59
N LEU A 8 12.07 9.61 -1.86
CA LEU A 8 13.17 9.10 -2.68
C LEU A 8 14.54 9.46 -2.06
N SER A 9 15.52 8.57 -2.25
CA SER A 9 16.89 8.88 -1.87
C SER A 9 17.45 10.04 -2.68
N GLN A 10 18.43 10.75 -2.11
CA GLN A 10 19.11 11.85 -2.80
C GLN A 10 19.75 11.41 -4.12
N GLU A 11 20.29 10.19 -4.19
CA GLU A 11 20.79 9.60 -5.44
C GLU A 11 19.71 9.48 -6.52
N ARG A 12 18.50 9.02 -6.13
CA ARG A 12 17.40 8.86 -7.06
C ARG A 12 16.82 10.20 -7.49
N ILE A 13 16.76 11.17 -6.57
CA ILE A 13 16.38 12.55 -6.88
C ILE A 13 17.38 13.16 -7.86
N ALA A 14 18.68 13.01 -7.61
CA ALA A 14 19.76 13.51 -8.46
C ALA A 14 19.64 12.96 -9.88
N SER A 15 19.39 11.65 -10.02
CA SER A 15 19.14 11.01 -11.31
C SER A 15 17.88 11.53 -12.02
N LEU A 16 16.79 11.81 -11.30
CA LEU A 16 15.53 12.30 -11.88
C LEU A 16 15.56 13.77 -12.30
N VAL A 17 16.47 14.56 -11.72
CA VAL A 17 16.65 15.98 -12.07
C VAL A 17 17.96 16.24 -12.81
N GLU A 18 18.65 15.18 -13.22
CA GLU A 18 19.88 15.21 -14.03
C GLU A 18 21.00 16.06 -13.42
N ILE A 19 21.21 15.96 -12.10
CA ILE A 19 22.31 16.61 -11.38
C ILE A 19 23.20 15.58 -10.67
N SER A 20 24.38 16.03 -10.23
CA SER A 20 25.24 15.19 -9.38
C SER A 20 24.61 14.93 -8.01
N ASN A 21 24.89 13.76 -7.41
CA ASN A 21 24.46 13.44 -6.04
C ASN A 21 24.93 14.50 -5.04
N LYS A 22 26.15 15.03 -5.21
CA LYS A 22 26.69 16.13 -4.39
C LYS A 22 25.86 17.41 -4.50
N ALA A 23 25.42 17.78 -5.71
CA ALA A 23 24.55 18.93 -5.90
C ALA A 23 23.18 18.71 -5.23
N SER A 24 22.59 17.52 -5.35
CA SER A 24 21.34 17.16 -4.67
C SER A 24 21.44 17.28 -3.15
N LEU A 25 22.53 16.79 -2.56
CA LEU A 25 22.80 16.91 -1.12
C LEU A 25 22.96 18.37 -0.67
N ASN A 26 23.61 19.21 -1.47
CA ASN A 26 23.74 20.64 -1.16
C ASN A 26 22.39 21.35 -1.24
N TRP A 27 21.57 21.03 -2.25
CA TRP A 27 20.21 21.54 -2.36
C TRP A 27 19.34 21.11 -1.19
N ASP A 28 19.48 19.87 -0.71
CA ASP A 28 18.76 19.38 0.46
C ASP A 28 19.08 20.20 1.72
N LYS A 29 20.37 20.44 1.98
CA LYS A 29 20.80 21.28 3.10
C LYS A 29 20.24 22.69 3.01
N ALA A 30 20.27 23.30 1.83
CA ALA A 30 19.71 24.63 1.61
C ALA A 30 18.19 24.64 1.82
N PHE A 31 17.49 23.63 1.30
CA PHE A 31 16.06 23.49 1.43
C PHE A 31 15.61 23.33 2.89
N ILE A 32 16.30 22.51 3.69
CA ILE A 32 16.01 22.35 5.11
C ILE A 32 16.16 23.68 5.86
N ARG A 33 17.24 24.44 5.61
CA ARG A 33 17.43 25.77 6.21
C ARG A 33 16.33 26.75 5.82
N VAL A 34 15.90 26.74 4.57
CA VAL A 34 14.78 27.57 4.10
C VAL A 34 13.48 27.13 4.77
N MET A 35 13.21 25.84 4.88
CA MET A 35 12.03 25.33 5.57
C MET A 35 12.01 25.76 7.04
N GLU A 36 13.13 25.64 7.74
CA GLU A 36 13.24 26.09 9.14
C GLU A 36 12.93 27.59 9.30
N ALA A 37 13.43 28.43 8.38
CA ALA A 37 13.25 29.87 8.44
C ALA A 37 11.83 30.33 8.06
N TYR A 38 11.17 29.65 7.11
CA TYR A 38 9.87 30.06 6.58
C TYR A 38 8.68 29.34 7.22
N ASP A 39 8.83 28.08 7.62
CA ASP A 39 7.78 27.24 8.21
C ASP A 39 8.39 26.25 9.21
N LYS A 40 8.67 26.76 10.41
CA LYS A 40 9.26 25.99 11.50
C LYS A 40 8.40 24.78 11.91
N PRO A 41 7.06 24.86 12.01
CA PRO A 41 6.22 23.68 12.24
C PRO A 41 6.42 22.57 11.19
N LEU A 42 6.46 22.92 9.90
CA LEU A 42 6.71 21.93 8.84
C LEU A 42 8.11 21.34 8.94
N HIS A 43 9.12 22.17 9.23
CA HIS A 43 10.49 21.72 9.45
C HIS A 43 10.60 20.71 10.60
N ASP A 44 10.03 21.03 11.76
CA ASP A 44 10.11 20.19 12.95
C ASP A 44 9.33 18.88 12.76
N TRP A 45 8.17 18.96 12.09
CA TRP A 45 7.43 17.77 11.64
C TRP A 45 8.26 16.93 10.67
N TRP A 46 8.84 17.54 9.63
CA TRP A 46 9.66 16.83 8.64
C TRP A 46 10.86 16.14 9.30
N HIS A 47 11.62 16.86 10.13
CA HIS A 47 12.80 16.32 10.80
C HIS A 47 12.47 15.16 11.74
N SER A 48 11.43 15.30 12.57
CA SER A 48 10.99 14.22 13.48
C SER A 48 10.53 12.99 12.71
N HIS A 49 9.82 13.20 11.60
CA HIS A 49 9.30 12.10 10.82
C HIS A 49 10.39 11.42 10.01
N GLN A 50 11.45 12.10 9.55
CA GLN A 50 12.59 11.51 8.82
C GLN A 50 13.42 10.51 9.63
N SER A 51 13.14 10.34 10.94
CA SER A 51 13.75 9.29 11.74
C SER A 51 13.52 7.90 11.14
N LEU A 52 14.60 7.15 10.92
CA LEU A 52 14.55 5.77 10.43
C LEU A 52 14.00 4.78 11.46
N THR A 53 13.94 5.19 12.73
CA THR A 53 13.53 4.33 13.85
C THR A 53 12.06 4.51 14.22
N SER A 54 11.42 5.61 13.80
CA SER A 54 10.01 5.84 14.12
C SER A 54 9.10 5.00 13.23
N THR A 55 8.23 4.21 13.85
CA THR A 55 7.21 3.41 13.18
C THR A 55 5.80 3.96 13.39
N GLU A 56 5.68 5.09 14.09
CA GLU A 56 4.37 5.61 14.47
C GLU A 56 3.67 6.22 13.24
N LEU A 57 2.46 5.75 12.97
CA LEU A 57 1.61 6.31 11.93
C LEU A 57 0.99 7.60 12.46
N SER A 58 0.96 8.65 11.63
CA SER A 58 0.19 9.84 11.97
C SER A 58 -1.30 9.49 12.19
N PRO A 59 -2.03 10.23 13.04
CA PRO A 59 -3.44 9.94 13.31
C PRO A 59 -4.30 9.84 12.05
N HIS A 60 -4.05 10.72 11.07
CA HIS A 60 -4.76 10.71 9.80
C HIS A 60 -4.50 9.45 8.98
N VAL A 61 -3.22 9.04 8.87
CA VAL A 61 -2.84 7.80 8.15
C VAL A 61 -3.39 6.56 8.84
N LYS A 62 -3.39 6.55 10.17
CA LYS A 62 -3.98 5.45 10.96
C LYS A 62 -5.47 5.31 10.67
N MET A 63 -6.21 6.42 10.67
CA MET A 63 -7.63 6.43 10.31
C MET A 63 -7.86 5.91 8.88
N GLU A 64 -7.07 6.34 7.89
CA GLU A 64 -7.19 5.82 6.51
C GLU A 64 -6.88 4.32 6.42
N LEU A 65 -5.89 3.83 7.16
CA LEU A 65 -5.57 2.41 7.22
C LEU A 65 -6.74 1.59 7.79
N ASP A 66 -7.36 2.06 8.89
CA ASP A 66 -8.51 1.39 9.50
C ASP A 66 -9.70 1.32 8.53
N GLU A 67 -10.02 2.43 7.83
CA GLU A 67 -11.08 2.44 6.82
C GLU A 67 -10.76 1.56 5.61
N CYS A 68 -9.50 1.54 5.16
CA CYS A 68 -9.05 0.64 4.09
C CYS A 68 -9.20 -0.84 4.48
N GLN A 69 -8.87 -1.19 5.73
CA GLN A 69 -9.04 -2.55 6.24
C GLN A 69 -10.53 -2.94 6.33
N LYS A 70 -11.41 -2.02 6.75
CA LYS A 70 -12.87 -2.23 6.71
C LYS A 70 -13.37 -2.47 5.28
N ALA A 71 -12.90 -1.67 4.32
CA ALA A 71 -13.27 -1.84 2.92
C ALA A 71 -12.79 -3.19 2.34
N LEU A 72 -11.57 -3.63 2.68
CA LEU A 72 -11.08 -4.97 2.32
C LEU A 72 -11.94 -6.08 2.93
N HIS A 73 -12.36 -5.91 4.18
CA HIS A 73 -13.26 -6.86 4.83
C HIS A 73 -14.61 -6.93 4.10
N ILE A 74 -15.24 -5.78 3.82
CA ILE A 74 -16.49 -5.74 3.06
C ILE A 74 -16.32 -6.40 1.69
N LEU A 75 -15.22 -6.10 0.97
CA LEU A 75 -14.92 -6.71 -0.31
C LEU A 75 -14.87 -8.23 -0.20
N CYS A 76 -14.17 -8.79 0.78
CA CYS A 76 -14.01 -10.23 0.91
C CYS A 76 -15.32 -10.94 1.28
N TYR A 77 -16.14 -10.32 2.13
CA TYR A 77 -17.26 -10.98 2.80
C TYR A 77 -18.65 -10.51 2.38
N THR A 78 -18.76 -9.59 1.40
CA THR A 78 -20.07 -9.23 0.85
C THR A 78 -20.78 -10.46 0.29
N LYS A 79 -22.11 -10.47 0.44
CA LYS A 79 -22.98 -11.52 -0.11
C LYS A 79 -23.79 -11.02 -1.30
N GLU A 80 -23.70 -9.74 -1.61
CA GLU A 80 -24.45 -9.08 -2.67
C GLU A 80 -23.46 -8.52 -3.68
N ARG A 81 -23.44 -9.11 -4.87
CA ARG A 81 -22.58 -8.66 -5.96
C ARG A 81 -23.20 -9.00 -7.31
N ALA A 82 -23.44 -7.99 -8.14
CA ALA A 82 -23.84 -8.15 -9.53
C ALA A 82 -22.71 -8.75 -10.38
N CYS A 83 -23.07 -9.33 -11.52
CA CYS A 83 -22.08 -9.90 -12.43
C CYS A 83 -21.19 -8.79 -13.03
N PRO A 84 -19.85 -8.87 -12.95
CA PRO A 84 -18.96 -7.86 -13.51
C PRO A 84 -18.95 -7.81 -15.05
N VAL A 85 -19.62 -8.76 -15.72
CA VAL A 85 -19.66 -8.85 -17.20
C VAL A 85 -20.95 -8.26 -17.79
N CYS A 86 -22.10 -8.48 -17.14
CA CYS A 86 -23.40 -8.09 -17.69
C CYS A 86 -24.35 -7.46 -16.65
N ASP A 87 -23.86 -7.18 -15.45
CA ASP A 87 -24.59 -6.53 -14.33
C ASP A 87 -25.83 -7.27 -13.81
N ALA A 88 -26.18 -8.41 -14.40
CA ALA A 88 -27.28 -9.25 -13.92
C ALA A 88 -26.99 -9.81 -12.50
N PRO A 89 -28.04 -10.00 -11.67
CA PRO A 89 -27.89 -10.56 -10.34
C PRO A 89 -27.45 -12.03 -10.38
N PRO A 90 -26.88 -12.56 -9.28
CA PRO A 90 -26.52 -13.97 -9.20
C PRO A 90 -27.76 -14.86 -9.28
N LYS A 91 -27.71 -15.91 -10.11
CA LYS A 91 -28.71 -16.99 -10.16
C LYS A 91 -28.70 -17.79 -8.86
N TYR A 92 -27.51 -18.07 -8.33
CA TYR A 92 -27.31 -18.69 -7.03
C TYR A 92 -25.92 -18.40 -6.49
N VAL A 93 -25.78 -18.50 -5.18
CA VAL A 93 -24.53 -18.38 -4.44
C VAL A 93 -23.97 -19.78 -4.16
N LYS A 94 -22.75 -20.04 -4.60
CA LYS A 94 -22.03 -21.28 -4.30
C LYS A 94 -21.54 -21.21 -2.85
N LYS A 95 -22.24 -21.88 -1.94
CA LYS A 95 -21.81 -22.04 -0.54
C LYS A 95 -20.63 -23.01 -0.48
N GLY A 96 -19.41 -22.50 -0.30
CA GLY A 96 -18.27 -23.34 0.09
C GLY A 96 -18.36 -23.71 1.56
N LYS A 97 -17.90 -24.92 1.94
CA LYS A 97 -17.86 -25.39 3.34
C LYS A 97 -16.94 -24.55 4.24
N ASP A 98 -16.00 -23.80 3.65
CA ASP A 98 -14.93 -23.09 4.39
C ASP A 98 -14.43 -21.83 3.64
N ARG A 99 -15.25 -21.28 2.74
CA ARG A 99 -14.79 -20.19 1.85
C ARG A 99 -15.08 -18.83 2.47
N ARG A 100 -14.00 -18.11 2.81
CA ARG A 100 -14.03 -16.68 3.17
C ARG A 100 -14.49 -15.78 2.00
N ILE A 101 -14.53 -16.30 0.77
CA ILE A 101 -14.98 -15.61 -0.45
C ILE A 101 -16.31 -16.22 -0.90
N THR A 102 -17.27 -15.34 -1.19
CA THR A 102 -18.53 -15.74 -1.82
C THR A 102 -18.33 -15.95 -3.33
N ASP A 103 -18.69 -17.14 -3.81
CA ASP A 103 -18.72 -17.48 -5.23
C ASP A 103 -20.16 -17.41 -5.77
N TYR A 104 -20.31 -16.93 -7.00
CA TYR A 104 -21.57 -16.65 -7.67
C TYR A 104 -21.63 -17.28 -9.06
N VAL A 105 -22.84 -17.51 -9.55
CA VAL A 105 -23.10 -17.80 -10.96
C VAL A 105 -24.12 -16.81 -11.47
N CYS A 106 -23.80 -16.11 -12.55
CA CYS A 106 -24.64 -15.06 -13.13
C CYS A 106 -25.95 -15.62 -13.70
N SER A 107 -27.07 -14.92 -13.51
CA SER A 107 -28.37 -15.27 -14.12
C SER A 107 -28.50 -14.89 -15.60
N GLY A 108 -27.78 -13.86 -16.06
CA GLY A 108 -27.78 -13.40 -17.45
C GLY A 108 -26.83 -14.20 -18.35
N CYS A 109 -25.52 -14.13 -18.09
CA CYS A 109 -24.49 -14.74 -18.95
C CYS A 109 -23.99 -16.12 -18.49
N GLY A 110 -24.42 -16.62 -17.33
CA GLY A 110 -23.99 -17.92 -16.78
C GLY A 110 -22.54 -17.97 -16.27
N THR A 111 -21.75 -16.91 -16.40
CA THR A 111 -20.36 -16.85 -15.93
C THR A 111 -20.27 -17.04 -14.41
N SER A 112 -19.29 -17.83 -13.97
CA SER A 112 -18.93 -17.91 -12.55
C SER A 112 -17.99 -16.76 -12.18
N TYR A 113 -18.28 -16.09 -11.07
CA TYR A 113 -17.47 -15.01 -10.52
C TYR A 113 -17.48 -15.08 -9.00
N ASN A 114 -16.64 -14.32 -8.34
CA ASN A 114 -16.57 -14.24 -6.88
C ASN A 114 -16.38 -12.79 -6.45
N ASN A 115 -16.28 -12.53 -5.16
CA ASN A 115 -16.08 -11.16 -4.65
C ASN A 115 -14.80 -10.46 -5.13
N LEU A 116 -13.79 -11.22 -5.55
CA LEU A 116 -12.50 -10.67 -6.01
C LEU A 116 -12.45 -10.49 -7.53
N THR A 117 -13.35 -11.11 -8.29
CA THR A 117 -13.37 -11.00 -9.76
C THR A 117 -13.39 -9.54 -10.22
N GLY A 118 -12.49 -9.16 -11.12
CA GLY A 118 -12.39 -7.78 -11.64
C GLY A 118 -11.72 -6.79 -10.68
N THR A 119 -11.30 -7.23 -9.50
CA THR A 119 -10.52 -6.41 -8.56
C THR A 119 -9.02 -6.69 -8.71
N PRO A 120 -8.14 -5.81 -8.20
CA PRO A 120 -6.70 -6.08 -8.15
C PRO A 120 -6.32 -7.37 -7.41
N PHE A 121 -7.21 -7.89 -6.56
CA PHE A 121 -6.99 -9.09 -5.76
C PHE A 121 -7.46 -10.38 -6.44
N THR A 122 -7.85 -10.32 -7.72
CA THR A 122 -8.14 -11.54 -8.49
C THR A 122 -6.89 -12.44 -8.44
N PHE A 123 -7.06 -13.69 -7.99
CA PHE A 123 -5.99 -14.70 -7.76
C PHE A 123 -5.15 -14.56 -6.49
N LEU A 124 -5.45 -13.60 -5.60
CA LEU A 124 -4.83 -13.57 -4.29
C LEU A 124 -5.56 -14.52 -3.32
N HIS A 125 -4.78 -15.30 -2.59
CA HIS A 125 -5.25 -16.23 -1.56
C HIS A 125 -4.92 -15.68 -0.16
N ARG A 126 -5.17 -16.47 0.91
CA ARG A 126 -4.84 -16.10 2.30
C ARG A 126 -5.37 -14.73 2.73
N ILE A 127 -6.68 -14.53 2.59
CA ILE A 127 -7.36 -13.28 2.94
C ILE A 127 -7.14 -12.86 4.39
N ASP A 128 -6.98 -13.82 5.29
CA ASP A 128 -6.62 -13.58 6.69
C ASP A 128 -5.30 -12.83 6.87
N ALA A 129 -4.36 -13.00 5.96
CA ALA A 129 -3.08 -12.31 6.02
C ALA A 129 -3.14 -10.89 5.42
N TRP A 130 -4.21 -10.52 4.72
CA TRP A 130 -4.30 -9.25 4.00
C TRP A 130 -4.25 -8.02 4.91
N PRO A 131 -4.98 -7.96 6.03
CA PRO A 131 -4.91 -6.80 6.93
C PRO A 131 -3.49 -6.57 7.45
N LYS A 132 -2.81 -7.65 7.85
CA LYS A 132 -1.43 -7.57 8.35
C LYS A 132 -0.44 -7.20 7.24
N PHE A 133 -0.61 -7.74 6.04
CA PHE A 133 0.24 -7.39 4.90
C PHE A 133 0.12 -5.91 4.56
N LEU A 134 -1.11 -5.38 4.50
CA LEU A 134 -1.36 -3.96 4.28
C LEU A 134 -0.71 -3.09 5.37
N GLU A 135 -0.88 -3.47 6.64
CA GLU A 135 -0.28 -2.77 7.78
C GLU A 135 1.25 -2.69 7.64
N LEU A 136 1.93 -3.82 7.39
CA LEU A 136 3.38 -3.86 7.23
C LEU A 136 3.84 -3.06 5.99
N MET A 137 3.07 -3.10 4.89
CA MET A 137 3.37 -2.30 3.70
C MET A 137 3.26 -0.79 3.98
N VAL A 138 2.22 -0.34 4.68
CA VAL A 138 2.00 1.06 5.08
C VAL A 138 3.07 1.53 6.07
N ASN A 139 3.57 0.63 6.91
CA ASN A 139 4.71 0.90 7.80
C ASN A 139 6.08 0.88 7.07
N GLY A 140 6.11 0.63 5.76
CA GLY A 140 7.32 0.68 4.95
C GLY A 140 8.23 -0.55 5.09
N TYR A 141 7.69 -1.71 5.49
CA TYR A 141 8.48 -2.94 5.52
C TYR A 141 8.95 -3.34 4.11
N HIS A 142 10.18 -3.84 4.02
CA HIS A 142 10.81 -4.22 2.78
C HIS A 142 10.37 -5.61 2.33
N ASP A 143 10.49 -5.89 1.03
CA ASP A 143 9.99 -7.12 0.42
C ASP A 143 10.66 -8.37 1.00
N THR A 144 11.91 -8.28 1.44
CA THR A 144 12.63 -9.39 2.10
C THR A 144 11.99 -9.71 3.45
N THR A 145 11.67 -8.70 4.26
CA THR A 145 10.99 -8.90 5.54
C THR A 145 9.55 -9.40 5.35
N LEU A 146 8.85 -8.95 4.30
CA LEU A 146 7.53 -9.48 3.96
C LEU A 146 7.62 -10.94 3.50
N GLN A 147 8.64 -11.31 2.71
CA GLN A 147 8.88 -12.69 2.31
C GLN A 147 9.07 -13.60 3.53
N GLU A 148 9.93 -13.20 4.47
CA GLU A 148 10.17 -13.94 5.71
C GLU A 148 8.91 -14.03 6.58
N HIS A 149 8.22 -12.91 6.80
CA HIS A 149 7.06 -12.86 7.71
C HIS A 149 5.87 -13.69 7.21
N PHE A 150 5.67 -13.77 5.90
CA PHE A 150 4.53 -14.47 5.30
C PHE A 150 4.89 -15.81 4.66
N ASP A 151 6.17 -16.21 4.68
CA ASP A 151 6.72 -17.36 3.94
C ASP A 151 6.36 -17.31 2.45
N PHE A 152 6.70 -16.18 1.82
CA PHE A 152 6.45 -15.93 0.40
C PHE A 152 7.74 -16.01 -0.40
N ASP A 153 7.63 -16.55 -1.61
CA ASP A 153 8.62 -16.29 -2.64
C ASP A 153 8.54 -14.83 -3.13
N LYS A 154 9.58 -14.40 -3.86
CA LYS A 154 9.67 -13.06 -4.43
C LYS A 154 8.47 -12.73 -5.34
N SER A 155 8.09 -13.65 -6.22
CA SER A 155 7.02 -13.44 -7.21
C SER A 155 5.66 -13.21 -6.53
N ARG A 156 5.37 -13.96 -5.47
CA ARG A 156 4.15 -13.83 -4.66
C ARG A 156 4.13 -12.51 -3.91
N THR A 157 5.26 -12.11 -3.33
CA THR A 157 5.39 -10.82 -2.65
C THR A 157 5.16 -9.66 -3.62
N GLU A 158 5.77 -9.70 -4.81
CA GLU A 158 5.57 -8.70 -5.85
C GLU A 158 4.13 -8.66 -6.38
N LEU A 159 3.48 -9.83 -6.52
CA LEU A 159 2.07 -9.92 -6.88
C LEU A 159 1.19 -9.21 -5.83
N TRP A 160 1.39 -9.52 -4.55
CA TRP A 160 0.64 -8.90 -3.47
C TRP A 160 0.86 -7.40 -3.42
N ARG A 161 2.12 -6.95 -3.42
CA ARG A 161 2.44 -5.51 -3.42
C ARG A 161 1.78 -4.78 -4.58
N ARG A 162 1.82 -5.33 -5.80
CA ARG A 162 1.16 -4.72 -6.96
C ARG A 162 -0.35 -4.63 -6.79
N ALA A 163 -0.99 -5.69 -6.29
CA ALA A 163 -2.43 -5.71 -6.05
C ALA A 163 -2.85 -4.65 -5.02
N PHE A 164 -2.21 -4.65 -3.84
CA PHE A 164 -2.49 -3.68 -2.78
C PHE A 164 -2.19 -2.25 -3.23
N MET A 165 -1.05 -2.00 -3.87
CA MET A 165 -0.73 -0.65 -4.35
C MET A 165 -1.69 -0.17 -5.43
N LYS A 166 -2.20 -1.06 -6.30
CA LYS A 166 -3.24 -0.70 -7.28
C LYS A 166 -4.55 -0.33 -6.59
N PHE A 167 -4.95 -1.11 -5.59
CA PHE A 167 -6.15 -0.83 -4.78
C PHE A 167 -6.04 0.50 -4.03
N LEU A 168 -4.93 0.73 -3.32
CA LEU A 168 -4.69 1.99 -2.61
C LEU A 168 -4.69 3.20 -3.56
N LYS A 169 -4.04 3.10 -4.73
CA LYS A 169 -4.02 4.22 -5.68
C LYS A 169 -5.39 4.60 -6.22
N GLN A 170 -6.34 3.66 -6.24
CA GLN A 170 -7.68 3.90 -6.77
C GLN A 170 -8.54 4.67 -5.77
N ASP A 171 -8.54 4.23 -4.51
CA ASP A 171 -9.54 4.67 -3.52
C ASP A 171 -8.91 5.28 -2.24
N TRP A 172 -7.60 5.08 -1.99
CA TRP A 172 -6.84 5.62 -0.84
C TRP A 172 -5.51 6.28 -1.28
N PRO A 173 -5.53 7.37 -2.08
CA PRO A 173 -4.33 7.95 -2.66
C PRO A 173 -3.34 8.52 -1.62
N VAL A 174 -3.83 9.02 -0.49
CA VAL A 174 -2.98 9.51 0.62
C VAL A 174 -2.23 8.35 1.27
N LEU A 175 -2.94 7.27 1.66
CA LEU A 175 -2.32 6.03 2.14
C LEU A 175 -1.34 5.42 1.13
N ALA A 176 -1.64 5.48 -0.18
CA ALA A 176 -0.74 5.01 -1.23
C ALA A 176 0.57 5.82 -1.26
N HIS A 177 0.48 7.15 -1.22
CA HIS A 177 1.66 8.02 -1.16
C HIS A 177 2.46 7.79 0.12
N TRP A 178 1.77 7.64 1.25
CA TRP A 178 2.41 7.32 2.52
C TRP A 178 3.18 6.00 2.46
N ALA A 179 2.58 4.93 1.95
CA ALA A 179 3.24 3.62 1.85
C ALA A 179 4.50 3.68 0.96
N VAL A 180 4.43 4.39 -0.17
CA VAL A 180 5.60 4.62 -1.04
C VAL A 180 6.68 5.41 -0.30
N TRP A 181 6.29 6.48 0.39
CA TRP A 181 7.20 7.31 1.15
C TRP A 181 7.88 6.52 2.28
N MET A 182 7.13 5.78 3.09
CA MET A 182 7.68 4.94 4.16
C MET A 182 8.64 3.87 3.63
N TRP A 183 8.27 3.18 2.55
CA TRP A 183 9.11 2.19 1.90
C TRP A 183 10.43 2.79 1.40
N SER A 184 10.38 3.97 0.78
CA SER A 184 11.59 4.64 0.27
C SER A 184 12.55 5.13 1.37
N ARG A 185 12.03 5.42 2.57
CA ARG A 185 12.83 5.84 3.72
C ARG A 185 13.48 4.69 4.47
N ARG A 186 12.79 3.55 4.63
CA ARG A 186 13.34 2.38 5.32
C ARG A 186 14.30 1.60 4.44
N ARG A 187 15.54 2.09 4.29
CA ARG A 187 16.69 1.27 3.87
C ARG A 187 17.38 0.61 5.07
N VAL A 188 16.61 0.08 6.02
CA VAL A 188 17.16 -0.63 7.17
C VAL A 188 16.58 -2.03 7.13
N THR A 189 17.42 -2.99 6.75
CA THR A 189 17.18 -4.40 7.02
C THR A 189 17.00 -4.52 8.54
N PRO A 190 15.87 -5.02 9.05
CA PRO A 190 15.76 -5.26 10.49
C PRO A 190 16.86 -6.27 10.83
N THR A 191 17.76 -5.90 11.74
CA THR A 191 18.53 -6.88 12.49
C THR A 191 17.51 -7.78 13.17
N SER A 192 17.62 -9.07 12.90
CA SER A 192 16.76 -10.15 13.39
C SER A 192 16.42 -9.94 14.86
N LEU A 193 15.12 -10.01 15.18
CA LEU A 193 14.64 -10.25 16.55
C LEU A 193 15.12 -11.61 17.05
#